data_AF-A0A6P0SY17-F1
#
_entry.id   AF-A0A6P0SY17-F1
#
_cell.length_a   1.000
_cell.length_b   1.000
_cell.length_c   1.000
_cell.angle_alpha   90.00
_cell.angle_beta   90.00
_cell.angle_gamma   90.00
#
_symmetry.space_group_name_H-M   'P 1'
#
loop_
_entity.id
_entity.type
_entity.pdbx_description
1 polymer ?
#
loop_
_entity_poly.entity_id
_entity_poly.type
_entity_poly.pdbx_seq_one_letter_code
_entity_poly.pdbx_strand_id
1 'polypeptide(L)' 'LRQQDLVSIFKTKSIVSMILSGKRNLTVEHIQKLADYFKCSPYAFFPR' A
#
# COMPACT_ATOMS: atom_id res chain seq x y z
N LEU A 1 0.21 9.72 -8.59
CA LEU A 1 -0.28 9.00 -7.40
C LEU A 1 -0.19 9.91 -6.20
N ARG A 2 -1.32 10.36 -5.65
CA ARG A 2 -1.31 11.20 -4.44
C ARG A 2 -1.47 10.30 -3.23
N GLN A 3 -0.82 10.64 -2.12
CA GLN A 3 -0.95 9.88 -0.87
C GLN A 3 -2.41 9.76 -0.40
N GLN A 4 -3.28 10.70 -0.81
CA GLN A 4 -4.72 10.69 -0.50
C GLN A 4 -5.44 9.44 -1.01
N ASP A 5 -5.10 8.93 -2.19
CA ASP A 5 -5.72 7.73 -2.76
C ASP A 5 -5.40 6.48 -1.92
N LEU A 6 -4.19 6.45 -1.36
CA LEU A 6 -3.75 5.39 -0.46
C LEU A 6 -4.43 5.49 0.93
N VAL A 7 -4.86 6.68 1.37
CA VAL A 7 -5.57 6.83 2.66
C VAL A 7 -6.87 6.02 2.66
N SER A 8 -7.59 5.98 1.55
CA SER A 8 -8.83 5.20 1.42
C SER A 8 -8.59 3.70 1.59
N ILE A 9 -7.39 3.21 1.24
CA ILE A 9 -6.98 1.81 1.36
C ILE A 9 -6.45 1.51 2.77
N PHE A 10 -5.60 2.39 3.28
CA PHE A 10 -4.85 2.20 4.53
C PHE A 10 -5.52 2.82 5.76
N LYS A 11 -6.75 3.32 5.62
CA LYS A 11 -7.54 4.08 6.60
C LYS A 11 -6.96 5.44 7.01
N THR A 12 -5.64 5.58 7.14
CA THR A 12 -4.99 6.80 7.67
C THR A 12 -3.70 7.16 6.96
N LYS A 13 -3.48 8.47 6.81
CA LYS A 13 -2.24 9.06 6.25
C LYS A 13 -0.99 8.60 6.99
N SER A 14 -1.04 8.45 8.31
CA SER A 14 0.11 7.99 9.10
C SER A 14 0.56 6.59 8.70
N ILE A 15 -0.36 5.68 8.39
CA ILE A 15 -0.01 4.32 7.96
C ILE A 15 0.67 4.35 6.60
N VAL A 16 0.12 5.12 5.65
CA VAL A 16 0.71 5.33 4.32
C VAL A 16 2.13 5.91 4.45
N SER A 17 2.32 6.93 5.29
CA SER A 17 3.63 7.54 5.51
C SER A 17 4.61 6.54 6.14
N MET A 18 4.18 5.74 7.12
CA MET A 18 5.04 4.73 7.73
C MET A 18 5.48 3.65 6.75
N ILE A 19 4.58 3.24 5.84
CA ILE A 19 4.89 2.26 4.79
C ILE A 19 5.86 2.86 3.76
N LEU A 20 5.58 4.07 3.27
CA LEU A 20 6.46 4.76 2.33
C LEU A 20 7.83 5.07 2.92
N SER A 21 7.90 5.30 4.23
CA SER A 21 9.17 5.47 4.96
C SER A 21 9.82 4.15 5.38
N GLY A 22 9.26 2.99 5.03
CA GLY A 22 9.82 1.67 5.38
C GLY A 22 9.74 1.32 6.87
N LYS A 23 9.05 2.12 7.69
CA LYS A 23 8.86 1.88 9.13
C LYS A 23 7.86 0.76 9.41
N ARG A 24 7.02 0.40 8.44
CA ARG A 24 6.00 -0.64 8.58
C ARG A 24 5.91 -1.48 7.32
N ASN A 25 5.97 -2.79 7.49
CA ASN A 25 5.76 -3.73 6.40
C ASN A 25 4.30 -3.73 5.93
N LEU A 26 4.12 -3.84 4.62
CA LEU A 26 2.84 -4.13 4.01
C LEU A 26 2.43 -5.55 4.39
N THR A 27 1.22 -5.72 4.91
CA THR A 27 0.62 -7.04 5.10
C THR A 27 0.00 -7.52 3.79
N VAL A 28 -0.17 -8.83 3.64
CA VAL A 28 -0.76 -9.42 2.43
C VAL A 28 -2.10 -8.80 2.08
N GLU A 29 -2.95 -8.55 3.08
CA GLU A 29 -4.27 -7.92 2.87
C GLU A 29 -4.17 -6.49 2.32
N HIS A 30 -3.18 -5.72 2.78
CA HIS A 30 -2.90 -4.39 2.25
C HIS A 30 -2.40 -4.45 0.82
N ILE A 31 -1.49 -5.38 0.52
CA ILE A 31 -0.97 -5.60 -0.84
C ILE A 31 -2.11 -5.99 -1.78
N GLN A 32 -3.03 -6.85 -1.33
CA GLN A 32 -4.19 -7.25 -2.11
C GLN A 32 -5.08 -6.06 -2.47
N LYS A 33 -5.40 -5.20 -1.49
CA LYS A 33 -6.21 -3.99 -1.72
C LYS A 33 -5.50 -2.96 -2.60
N LEU A 34 -4.18 -2.82 -2.43
CA LEU A 34 -3.34 -2.00 -3.30
C LEU A 34 -3.36 -2.53 -4.73
N ALA A 35 -3.11 -3.82 -4.90
CA ALA A 35 -3.09 -4.49 -6.20
C ALA A 35 -4.43 -4.32 -6.93
N ASP A 36 -5.54 -4.50 -6.23
CA ASP A 36 -6.89 -4.29 -6.77
C ASP A 36 -7.13 -2.85 -7.21
N TYR A 37 -6.77 -1.87 -6.36
CA TYR A 37 -6.90 -0.45 -6.67
C TYR A 37 -6.03 -0.02 -7.87
N PHE A 38 -4.79 -0.50 -7.92
CA PHE A 38 -3.86 -0.21 -9.00
C PHE A 38 -4.08 -1.08 -10.24
N LYS A 39 -5.01 -2.05 -10.16
CA LYS A 39 -5.23 -3.10 -11.16
C LYS A 39 -3.92 -3.75 -11.61
N CYS A 40 -3.01 -3.97 -10.66
CA CYS A 40 -1.72 -4.58 -10.90
C CYS A 40 -1.58 -5.89 -10.10
N SER A 41 -0.57 -6.69 -10.44
CA SER A 41 -0.34 -7.94 -9.71
C SER A 41 0.20 -7.65 -8.30
N PRO A 42 -0.31 -8.29 -7.24
CA PRO A 42 0.21 -8.12 -5.87
C PRO A 42 1.69 -8.49 -5.76
N TYR A 43 2.17 -9.37 -6.64
CA TYR A 43 3.58 -9.73 -6.78
C TYR A 43 4.49 -8.54 -7.15
N ALA A 44 3.93 -7.46 -7.72
CA ALA A 44 4.69 -6.25 -8.03
C ALA A 44 5.17 -5.49 -6.79
N PHE A 45 4.58 -5.76 -5.62
CA PHE A 45 4.94 -5.14 -4.34
C PHE A 45 5.95 -5.98 -3.53
N PHE A 46 6.29 -7.18 -3.99
CA PHE A 46 7.31 -8.00 -3.35
C PHE A 46 8.68 -7.74 -4.00
N PRO A 47 9.76 -7.60 -3.20
CA PRO A 47 11.10 -7.54 -3.76
C PRO A 47 11.42 -8.83 -4.52
N ARG A 48 12.13 -8.70 -5.64
CA ARG A 48 12.66 -9.85 -6.41
C ARG A 48 13.88 -10.45 -5.74
#